data_AF-A0A1G7FUG9-F1
#
_entry.id   AF-A0A1G7FUG9-F1
#
_cell.length_a   1.000
_cell.length_b   1.000
_cell.length_c   1.000
_cell.angle_alpha   90.00
_cell.angle_beta   90.00
_cell.angle_gamma   90.00
#
_symmetry.space_group_name_H-M   'P 1'
#
loop_
_entity.id
_entity.type
_entity.pdbx_description
1 polymer ?
#
loop_
_entity_poly.entity_id
_entity_poly.type
_entity_poly.pdbx_seq_one_letter_code
_entity_poly.pdbx_strand_id
1 'polypeptide(L)'
;MHQDPIAAAQTLLAAGRQNEAIAAIDRAAATGDAGALFQRAFWHLVGQPLPRDLPRARADLRRAVAGGHREARLMEITLAANGTGAPADWSGSMALLRSAAESDRDAAALLHLLDAMTLDAGGAPRQLPPIEPLTPDGSVARVPRLLSPAECAHIANSAADLLAPAFVVDPRTGRSVPHPIRTSDAAVIGPLREDPVIRAINHRLAAASRTPIGAGEALTVLRYQPGQQFRLHSDILPQTRNQRVTTVLVYLNDGFTGGETVFPDHGLTVAPRTGDAVIFTNVDAAGRPAAAARHAGMPVRSGVKWLATRWIRARAFDVWQGPEAA
;
A
#
# COMPACT_ATOMS: atom_id res chain seq x y z
N MET A 1 27.64 5.31 -33.51
CA MET A 1 26.55 4.42 -33.06
C MET A 1 26.43 4.64 -31.56
N HIS A 2 25.45 5.44 -31.11
CA HIS A 2 25.31 5.74 -29.68
C HIS A 2 24.71 4.49 -29.03
N GLN A 3 25.50 3.80 -28.22
CA GLN A 3 25.06 2.61 -27.51
C GLN A 3 24.09 3.04 -26.40
N ASP A 4 22.91 2.42 -26.33
CA ASP A 4 21.94 2.70 -25.27
C ASP A 4 22.62 2.49 -23.89
N PRO A 5 22.74 3.55 -23.05
CA PRO A 5 23.43 3.47 -21.77
C PRO A 5 22.78 2.46 -20.82
N ILE A 6 21.47 2.23 -20.93
CA ILE A 6 20.73 1.28 -20.09
C ILE A 6 21.09 -0.16 -20.50
N ALA A 7 20.98 -0.49 -21.79
CA ALA A 7 21.34 -1.81 -22.29
C ALA A 7 22.82 -2.16 -22.01
N ALA A 8 23.71 -1.18 -22.12
CA ALA A 8 25.12 -1.34 -21.75
C ALA A 8 25.28 -1.63 -20.24
N ALA A 9 24.59 -0.88 -19.38
CA ALA A 9 24.63 -1.09 -17.94
C ALA A 9 24.06 -2.46 -17.53
N GLN A 10 22.97 -2.92 -18.16
CA GLN A 10 22.40 -4.25 -17.92
C GLN A 10 23.39 -5.38 -18.29
N THR A 11 24.08 -5.24 -19.42
CA THR A 11 25.11 -6.19 -19.84
C THR A 11 26.27 -6.25 -18.84
N LEU A 12 26.70 -5.09 -18.33
CA LEU A 12 27.75 -5.00 -17.31
C LEU A 12 27.31 -5.63 -15.98
N LEU A 13 26.06 -5.41 -15.55
CA LEU A 13 25.51 -6.04 -14.35
C LEU A 13 25.44 -7.57 -14.49
N ALA A 14 24.99 -8.08 -15.63
CA ALA A 14 24.96 -9.52 -15.91
C ALA A 14 26.35 -10.17 -15.87
N ALA A 15 27.39 -9.40 -16.20
CA ALA A 15 28.79 -9.82 -16.11
C ALA A 15 29.43 -9.59 -14.72
N GLY A 16 28.67 -9.17 -13.70
CA GLY A 16 29.20 -8.86 -12.36
C GLY A 16 30.01 -7.55 -12.28
N ARG A 17 30.02 -6.73 -13.33
CA ARG A 17 30.78 -5.48 -13.43
C ARG A 17 29.97 -4.28 -12.92
N GLN A 18 29.51 -4.38 -11.67
CA GLN A 18 28.58 -3.42 -11.05
C GLN A 18 29.09 -1.97 -11.07
N ASN A 19 30.36 -1.73 -10.69
CA ASN A 19 30.92 -0.39 -10.65
C ASN A 19 30.96 0.28 -12.03
N GLU A 20 31.19 -0.50 -13.08
CA GLU A 20 31.23 0.01 -14.45
C GLU A 20 29.83 0.32 -14.98
N ALA A 21 28.84 -0.51 -14.62
CA ALA A 21 27.43 -0.25 -14.90
C ALA A 21 26.97 1.07 -14.25
N ILE A 22 27.33 1.27 -12.97
CA ILE A 22 27.03 2.51 -12.24
C ILE A 22 27.68 3.70 -12.94
N ALA A 23 28.98 3.63 -13.24
CA ALA A 23 29.70 4.71 -13.89
C ALA A 23 29.16 5.04 -15.28
N ALA A 24 28.67 4.05 -16.04
CA ALA A 24 28.03 4.27 -17.34
C ALA A 24 26.72 5.06 -17.21
N ILE A 25 25.84 4.64 -16.30
CA ILE A 25 24.59 5.35 -16.01
C ILE A 25 24.86 6.76 -15.48
N ASP A 26 25.82 6.92 -14.57
CA ASP A 26 26.15 8.24 -14.01
C ASP A 26 26.64 9.23 -15.07
N ARG A 27 27.48 8.77 -16.01
CA ARG A 27 27.93 9.61 -17.13
C ARG A 27 26.77 10.05 -18.02
N ALA A 28 25.88 9.14 -18.40
CA ALA A 28 24.72 9.47 -19.23
C ALA A 28 23.71 10.36 -18.49
N ALA A 29 23.45 10.11 -17.22
CA ALA A 29 22.58 10.95 -16.40
C ALA A 29 23.16 12.36 -16.18
N ALA A 30 24.50 12.49 -16.16
CA ALA A 30 25.17 13.78 -16.09
C ALA A 30 24.98 14.61 -17.38
N THR A 31 24.84 13.97 -18.54
CA THR A 31 24.52 14.65 -19.81
C THR A 31 23.03 14.93 -20.00
N GLY A 32 22.18 14.57 -19.03
CA GLY A 32 20.74 14.79 -19.09
C GLY A 32 19.96 13.71 -19.84
N ASP A 33 20.57 12.54 -20.10
CA ASP A 33 19.85 11.41 -20.71
C ASP A 33 18.70 10.97 -19.79
N ALA A 34 17.47 11.07 -20.30
CA ALA A 34 16.27 10.87 -19.50
C ALA A 34 16.14 9.40 -19.03
N GLY A 35 16.58 8.44 -19.84
CA GLY A 35 16.59 7.02 -19.50
C GLY A 35 17.59 6.69 -18.40
N ALA A 36 18.81 7.20 -18.49
CA ALA A 36 19.83 7.04 -17.46
C ALA A 36 19.42 7.71 -16.14
N LEU A 37 18.77 8.89 -16.21
CA LEU A 37 18.20 9.55 -15.03
C LEU A 37 17.14 8.68 -14.36
N PHE A 38 16.21 8.13 -15.13
CA PHE A 38 15.19 7.20 -14.61
C PHE A 38 15.84 5.94 -14.00
N GLN A 39 16.80 5.33 -14.68
CA GLN A 39 17.50 4.14 -14.21
C GLN A 39 18.24 4.39 -12.88
N ARG A 40 18.94 5.52 -12.77
CA ARG A 40 19.63 5.89 -11.52
C ARG A 40 18.65 6.17 -10.38
N ALA A 41 17.56 6.87 -10.68
CA ALA A 41 16.50 7.09 -9.70
C ALA A 41 15.92 5.76 -9.20
N PHE A 42 15.64 4.82 -10.11
CA PHE A 42 15.14 3.50 -9.77
C PHE A 42 16.11 2.73 -8.85
N TRP A 43 17.41 2.75 -9.15
CA TRP A 43 18.43 2.15 -8.30
C TRP A 43 18.45 2.75 -6.89
N HIS A 44 18.33 4.07 -6.76
CA HIS A 44 18.23 4.73 -5.46
C HIS A 44 16.90 4.48 -4.74
N LEU A 45 15.79 4.18 -5.42
CA LEU A 45 14.54 3.79 -4.77
C LEU A 45 14.64 2.36 -4.20
N VAL A 46 15.11 1.44 -5.04
CA VAL A 46 15.25 0.02 -4.67
C VAL A 46 16.36 -0.18 -3.64
N GLY A 47 17.43 0.59 -3.71
CA GLY A 47 18.63 0.42 -2.88
C GLY A 47 19.60 -0.63 -3.40
N GLN A 48 19.53 -0.94 -4.71
CA GLN A 48 20.45 -1.83 -5.43
C GLN A 48 20.58 -1.37 -6.88
N PRO A 49 21.79 -1.32 -7.47
CA PRO A 49 23.10 -1.54 -6.87
C PRO A 49 23.62 -0.34 -6.05
N LEU A 50 22.91 0.78 -6.05
CA LEU A 50 23.22 1.98 -5.27
C LEU A 50 22.52 1.95 -3.92
N PRO A 51 23.09 2.52 -2.84
CA PRO A 51 22.37 2.69 -1.58
C PRO A 51 21.09 3.50 -1.79
N ARG A 52 20.08 3.22 -0.97
CA ARG A 52 18.80 3.92 -1.05
C ARG A 52 19.00 5.41 -0.74
N ASP A 53 18.55 6.27 -1.64
CA ASP A 53 18.58 7.73 -1.50
C ASP A 53 17.32 8.33 -2.13
N LEU A 54 16.28 8.47 -1.31
CA LEU A 54 14.96 8.90 -1.79
C LEU A 54 14.99 10.34 -2.32
N PRO A 55 15.64 11.33 -1.65
CA PRO A 55 15.78 12.68 -2.21
C PRO A 55 16.50 12.72 -3.55
N ARG A 56 17.60 11.98 -3.70
CA ARG A 56 18.32 11.90 -4.98
C ARG A 56 17.47 11.25 -6.07
N ALA A 57 16.78 10.17 -5.74
CA ALA A 57 15.86 9.52 -6.67
C ALA A 57 14.78 10.49 -7.18
N ARG A 58 14.19 11.29 -6.28
CA ARG A 58 13.20 12.30 -6.66
C ARG A 58 13.76 13.40 -7.54
N ALA A 59 14.97 13.88 -7.26
CA ALA A 59 15.63 14.87 -8.09
C ALA A 59 15.86 14.35 -9.53
N ASP A 60 16.34 13.11 -9.65
CA ASP A 60 16.59 12.49 -10.96
C ASP A 60 15.28 12.18 -11.72
N LEU A 61 14.23 11.73 -11.04
CA LEU A 61 12.90 11.55 -11.67
C LEU A 61 12.38 12.84 -12.27
N ARG A 62 12.41 13.96 -11.54
CA ARG A 62 11.95 15.26 -12.06
C ARG A 62 12.72 15.70 -13.30
N ARG A 63 14.04 15.44 -13.33
CA ARG A 63 14.88 15.71 -14.51
C ARG A 63 14.51 14.78 -15.68
N ALA A 64 14.26 13.50 -15.42
CA ALA A 64 13.80 12.56 -16.44
C ALA A 64 12.42 12.95 -17.01
N VAL A 65 11.50 13.43 -16.17
CA VAL A 65 10.19 13.96 -16.59
C VAL A 65 10.34 15.19 -17.47
N ALA A 66 11.23 16.12 -17.11
CA ALA A 66 11.55 17.28 -17.95
C ALA A 66 12.17 16.87 -19.29
N GLY A 67 12.90 15.75 -19.33
CA GLY A 67 13.39 15.10 -20.55
C GLY A 67 12.36 14.26 -21.31
N GLY A 68 11.09 14.24 -20.89
CA GLY A 68 10.00 13.53 -21.58
C GLY A 68 9.86 12.04 -21.28
N HIS A 69 10.56 11.51 -20.26
CA HIS A 69 10.47 10.08 -19.93
C HIS A 69 9.11 9.71 -19.33
N ARG A 70 8.41 8.77 -19.96
CA ARG A 70 7.02 8.41 -19.62
C ARG A 70 6.91 7.72 -18.27
N GLU A 71 7.68 6.67 -18.03
CA GLU A 71 7.63 5.88 -16.78
C GLU A 71 8.06 6.73 -15.58
N ALA A 72 9.06 7.60 -15.76
CA ALA A 72 9.47 8.57 -14.75
C ALA A 72 8.30 9.51 -14.36
N ARG A 73 7.44 9.89 -15.31
CA ARG A 73 6.28 10.75 -15.05
C ARG A 73 5.25 10.06 -14.16
N LEU A 74 4.90 8.81 -14.45
CA LEU A 74 3.97 8.02 -13.63
C LEU A 74 4.53 7.78 -12.21
N MET A 75 5.83 7.51 -12.11
CA MET A 75 6.52 7.38 -10.82
C MET A 75 6.51 8.71 -10.05
N GLU A 76 6.82 9.83 -10.71
CA GLU A 76 6.84 11.15 -10.07
C GLU A 76 5.45 11.56 -9.56
N ILE A 77 4.38 11.27 -10.32
CA ILE A 77 2.98 11.48 -9.89
C ILE A 77 2.72 10.76 -8.56
N THR A 78 3.08 9.47 -8.49
CA THR A 78 2.92 8.62 -7.30
C THR A 78 3.69 9.16 -6.11
N LEU A 79 5.00 9.39 -6.29
CA LEU A 79 5.86 9.81 -5.19
C LEU A 79 5.54 11.24 -4.74
N ALA A 80 5.11 12.13 -5.64
CA ALA A 80 4.67 13.48 -5.27
C ALA A 80 3.43 13.41 -4.36
N ALA A 81 2.46 12.55 -4.67
CA ALA A 81 1.27 12.39 -3.84
C ALA A 81 1.59 11.85 -2.44
N ASN A 82 2.48 10.87 -2.32
CA ASN A 82 2.75 10.21 -1.04
C ASN A 82 3.91 10.83 -0.23
N GLY A 83 4.70 11.73 -0.82
CA GLY A 83 5.82 12.40 -0.13
C GLY A 83 7.09 11.54 -0.01
N THR A 84 7.27 10.55 -0.88
CA THR A 84 8.53 9.79 -0.90
C THR A 84 9.66 10.69 -1.39
N GLY A 85 10.70 10.90 -0.57
CA GLY A 85 11.92 11.62 -0.97
C GLY A 85 11.79 13.15 -1.09
N ALA A 86 10.62 13.72 -0.81
CA ALA A 86 10.36 15.15 -0.73
C ALA A 86 9.04 15.38 0.04
N PRO A 87 8.74 16.58 0.56
CA PRO A 87 7.41 16.86 1.10
C PRO A 87 6.30 16.47 0.11
N ALA A 88 5.19 15.93 0.62
CA ALA A 88 4.05 15.57 -0.21
C ALA A 88 3.52 16.82 -0.94
N ASP A 89 3.30 16.68 -2.24
CA ASP A 89 2.80 17.72 -3.14
C ASP A 89 1.64 17.16 -3.95
N TRP A 90 0.47 17.10 -3.30
CA TRP A 90 -0.77 16.62 -3.93
C TRP A 90 -1.15 17.47 -5.14
N SER A 91 -1.05 18.79 -5.03
CA SER A 91 -1.43 19.71 -6.12
C SER A 91 -0.53 19.55 -7.35
N GLY A 92 0.79 19.46 -7.15
CA GLY A 92 1.74 19.17 -8.23
C GLY A 92 1.54 17.79 -8.83
N SER A 93 1.28 16.76 -8.01
CA SER A 93 0.92 15.41 -8.48
C SER A 93 -0.30 15.44 -9.40
N MET A 94 -1.38 16.14 -9.00
CA MET A 94 -2.60 16.26 -9.80
C MET A 94 -2.39 17.04 -11.09
N ALA A 95 -1.55 18.08 -11.08
CA ALA A 95 -1.20 18.81 -12.31
C ALA A 95 -0.45 17.90 -13.31
N LEU A 96 0.53 17.13 -12.83
CA LEU A 96 1.25 16.15 -13.65
C LEU A 96 0.31 15.04 -14.17
N LEU A 97 -0.60 14.55 -13.33
CA LEU A 97 -1.55 13.50 -13.69
C LEU A 97 -2.51 13.97 -14.79
N ARG A 98 -3.07 15.18 -14.68
CA ARG A 98 -3.95 15.75 -15.71
C ARG A 98 -3.23 15.90 -17.05
N SER A 99 -2.00 16.40 -17.04
CA SER A 99 -1.18 16.47 -18.26
C SER A 99 -0.86 15.09 -18.84
N ALA A 100 -0.56 14.09 -17.99
CA ALA A 100 -0.32 12.73 -18.45
C ALA A 100 -1.58 12.10 -19.08
N ALA A 101 -2.75 12.33 -18.49
CA ALA A 101 -4.03 11.78 -18.94
C ALA A 101 -4.42 12.16 -20.38
N GLU A 102 -3.86 13.24 -20.94
CA GLU A 102 -4.08 13.65 -22.34
C GLU A 102 -3.55 12.62 -23.35
N SER A 103 -2.55 11.81 -22.96
CA SER A 103 -1.86 10.87 -23.86
C SER A 103 -1.66 9.47 -23.28
N ASP A 104 -1.95 9.27 -21.99
CA ASP A 104 -1.72 8.03 -21.26
C ASP A 104 -3.03 7.49 -20.68
N ARG A 105 -3.40 6.27 -21.10
CA ARG A 105 -4.66 5.63 -20.69
C ARG A 105 -4.68 5.27 -19.20
N ASP A 106 -3.54 4.88 -18.64
CA ASP A 106 -3.46 4.52 -17.22
C ASP A 106 -3.60 5.77 -16.35
N ALA A 107 -2.97 6.87 -16.76
CA ALA A 107 -3.15 8.18 -16.12
C ALA A 107 -4.60 8.68 -16.22
N ALA A 108 -5.24 8.53 -17.38
CA ALA A 108 -6.64 8.89 -17.57
C ALA A 108 -7.58 8.07 -16.67
N ALA A 109 -7.33 6.78 -16.49
CA ALA A 109 -8.10 5.92 -15.59
C ALA A 109 -7.95 6.34 -14.12
N LEU A 110 -6.73 6.66 -13.66
CA LEU A 110 -6.49 7.18 -12.32
C LEU A 110 -7.23 8.51 -12.10
N LEU A 111 -7.14 9.43 -13.06
CA LEU A 111 -7.81 10.74 -12.99
C LEU A 111 -9.32 10.58 -12.91
N HIS A 112 -9.91 9.70 -13.72
CA HIS A 112 -11.34 9.42 -13.70
C HIS A 112 -11.82 8.93 -12.31
N LEU A 113 -11.07 8.03 -11.67
CA LEU A 113 -11.39 7.57 -10.32
C LEU A 113 -11.30 8.72 -9.30
N LEU A 114 -10.25 9.55 -9.38
CA LEU A 114 -10.07 10.69 -8.47
C LEU A 114 -11.16 11.75 -8.63
N ASP A 115 -11.58 12.05 -9.85
CA ASP A 115 -12.64 13.02 -10.12
C ASP A 115 -14.00 12.54 -9.56
N ALA A 116 -14.20 11.23 -9.44
CA ALA A 116 -15.36 10.65 -8.77
C ALA A 116 -15.29 10.70 -7.23
N MET A 117 -14.12 11.00 -6.64
CA MET A 117 -13.94 11.12 -5.20
C MET A 117 -14.24 12.55 -4.70
N THR A 118 -14.86 12.66 -3.51
CA THR A 118 -15.05 13.95 -2.86
C THR A 118 -13.85 14.32 -1.97
N LEU A 119 -12.82 14.92 -2.58
CA LEU A 119 -11.54 15.25 -1.92
C LEU A 119 -11.33 16.76 -1.70
N ASP A 120 -10.55 17.11 -0.68
CA ASP A 120 -10.03 18.45 -0.47
C ASP A 120 -8.75 18.70 -1.31
N ALA A 121 -8.14 19.87 -1.14
CA ALA A 121 -6.93 20.26 -1.89
C ALA A 121 -5.68 19.45 -1.52
N GLY A 122 -5.71 18.69 -0.41
CA GLY A 122 -4.64 17.79 0.03
C GLY A 122 -4.91 16.32 -0.26
N GLY A 123 -6.00 15.98 -0.95
CA GLY A 123 -6.38 14.60 -1.26
C GLY A 123 -7.08 13.87 -0.11
N ALA A 124 -7.46 14.57 0.96
CA ALA A 124 -8.22 13.98 2.07
C ALA A 124 -9.74 14.06 1.79
N PRO A 125 -10.55 13.15 2.34
CA PRO A 125 -12.00 13.19 2.11
C PRO A 125 -12.63 14.43 2.74
N ARG A 126 -13.55 15.09 2.03
CA ARG A 126 -14.35 16.19 2.62
C ARG A 126 -15.47 15.70 3.53
N GLN A 127 -15.93 14.47 3.30
CA GLN A 127 -17.01 13.84 4.05
C GLN A 127 -16.72 12.35 4.21
N LEU A 128 -17.19 11.79 5.33
CA LEU A 128 -17.19 10.36 5.58
C LEU A 128 -18.64 9.86 5.73
N PRO A 129 -18.92 8.61 5.36
CA PRO A 129 -20.15 7.94 5.78
C PRO A 129 -20.22 7.86 7.32
N PRO A 130 -21.43 7.67 7.88
CA PRO A 130 -21.59 7.44 9.31
C PRO A 130 -20.77 6.24 9.81
N ILE A 131 -20.16 6.39 10.98
CA ILE A 131 -19.47 5.32 11.69
C ILE A 131 -20.50 4.65 12.60
N GLU A 132 -20.76 3.37 12.39
CA GLU A 132 -21.75 2.57 13.10
C GLU A 132 -21.03 1.69 14.15
N PRO A 133 -21.16 1.98 15.46
CA PRO A 133 -20.63 1.09 16.49
C PRO A 133 -21.30 -0.28 16.40
N LEU A 134 -20.49 -1.35 16.37
CA LEU A 134 -20.97 -2.73 16.42
C LEU A 134 -20.89 -3.31 17.83
N THR A 135 -20.15 -2.65 18.73
CA THR A 135 -20.06 -3.00 20.14
C THR A 135 -20.47 -1.80 21.01
N PRO A 136 -21.00 -2.02 22.23
CA PRO A 136 -21.43 -0.92 23.11
C PRO A 136 -20.31 0.05 23.50
N ASP A 137 -19.08 -0.44 23.58
CA ASP A 137 -17.88 0.37 23.90
C ASP A 137 -17.24 1.03 22.67
N GLY A 138 -17.77 0.77 21.46
CA GLY A 138 -17.25 1.29 20.20
C GLY A 138 -15.88 0.73 19.78
N SER A 139 -15.38 -0.33 20.45
CA SER A 139 -14.10 -0.97 20.13
C SER A 139 -14.09 -1.66 18.77
N VAL A 140 -15.27 -2.03 18.25
CA VAL A 140 -15.48 -2.45 16.86
C VAL A 140 -16.58 -1.60 16.24
N ALA A 141 -16.31 -1.04 15.07
CA ALA A 141 -17.25 -0.24 14.30
C ALA A 141 -17.23 -0.61 12.82
N ARG A 142 -18.33 -0.34 12.13
CA ARG A 142 -18.45 -0.45 10.67
C ARG A 142 -18.63 0.92 10.06
N VAL A 143 -18.08 1.10 8.86
CA VAL A 143 -18.34 2.28 8.03
C VAL A 143 -18.88 1.77 6.69
N PRO A 144 -20.20 1.79 6.49
CA PRO A 144 -20.80 1.26 5.27
C PRO A 144 -20.42 2.12 4.06
N ARG A 145 -20.11 1.47 2.93
CA ARG A 145 -19.77 2.12 1.65
C ARG A 145 -18.68 3.20 1.82
N LEU A 146 -17.66 2.89 2.62
CA LEU A 146 -16.50 3.78 2.77
C LEU A 146 -15.77 3.96 1.45
N LEU A 147 -15.68 2.87 0.67
CA LEU A 147 -15.18 2.87 -0.70
C LEU A 147 -16.28 2.50 -1.69
N SER A 148 -16.19 3.03 -2.90
CA SER A 148 -17.01 2.61 -4.04
C SER A 148 -16.50 1.28 -4.62
N PRO A 149 -17.34 0.53 -5.35
CA PRO A 149 -16.90 -0.68 -6.03
C PRO A 149 -15.73 -0.46 -7.00
N ALA A 150 -15.67 0.70 -7.66
CA ALA A 150 -14.57 1.04 -8.58
C ALA A 150 -13.24 1.26 -7.84
N GLU A 151 -13.27 1.90 -6.68
CA GLU A 151 -12.11 2.06 -5.80
C GLU A 151 -11.64 0.71 -5.24
N CYS A 152 -12.58 -0.16 -4.85
CA CYS A 152 -12.27 -1.51 -4.41
C CYS A 152 -11.61 -2.36 -5.50
N ALA A 153 -12.13 -2.29 -6.73
CA ALA A 153 -11.54 -2.96 -7.89
C ALA A 153 -10.14 -2.42 -8.18
N HIS A 154 -9.93 -1.10 -8.08
CA HIS A 154 -8.60 -0.50 -8.23
C HIS A 154 -7.58 -1.06 -7.24
N ILE A 155 -7.93 -1.12 -5.94
CA ILE A 155 -7.05 -1.72 -4.92
C ILE A 155 -6.69 -3.17 -5.27
N ALA A 156 -7.70 -3.98 -5.65
CA ALA A 156 -7.49 -5.39 -5.97
C ALA A 156 -6.57 -5.55 -7.18
N ASN A 157 -6.75 -4.73 -8.22
CA ASN A 157 -5.95 -4.77 -9.45
C ASN A 157 -4.51 -4.31 -9.22
N SER A 158 -4.28 -3.26 -8.41
CA SER A 158 -2.93 -2.74 -8.11
C SER A 158 -2.05 -3.74 -7.34
N ALA A 159 -2.64 -4.79 -6.76
CA ALA A 159 -1.97 -5.84 -6.02
C ALA A 159 -1.99 -7.21 -6.72
N ALA A 160 -2.72 -7.37 -7.83
CA ALA A 160 -3.05 -8.68 -8.40
C ALA A 160 -1.81 -9.47 -8.88
N ASP A 161 -0.84 -8.79 -9.48
CA ASP A 161 0.43 -9.36 -9.97
C ASP A 161 1.44 -9.62 -8.83
N LEU A 162 1.19 -9.09 -7.63
CA LEU A 162 2.02 -9.28 -6.44
C LEU A 162 1.52 -10.39 -5.52
N LEU A 163 0.32 -10.93 -5.77
CA LEU A 163 -0.27 -11.92 -4.90
C LEU A 163 0.55 -13.21 -4.90
N ALA A 164 1.05 -13.55 -3.71
CA ALA A 164 1.69 -14.82 -3.43
C ALA A 164 1.03 -15.47 -2.20
N PRO A 165 1.10 -16.81 -2.06
CA PRO A 165 0.59 -17.48 -0.86
C PRO A 165 1.22 -16.87 0.40
N ALA A 166 0.46 -16.75 1.48
CA ALA A 166 0.99 -16.23 2.74
C ALA A 166 2.01 -17.21 3.35
N PHE A 167 3.26 -16.78 3.46
CA PHE A 167 4.33 -17.49 4.17
C PHE A 167 4.73 -16.74 5.45
N VAL A 168 5.28 -17.47 6.41
CA VAL A 168 6.03 -16.94 7.55
C VAL A 168 7.45 -17.50 7.52
N VAL A 169 8.40 -16.75 8.06
CA VAL A 169 9.73 -17.29 8.35
C VAL A 169 9.61 -18.10 9.64
N ASP A 170 9.87 -19.39 9.57
CA ASP A 170 9.94 -20.24 10.76
C ASP A 170 11.08 -19.72 11.67
N PRO A 171 10.79 -19.27 12.90
CA PRO A 171 11.81 -18.68 13.78
C PRO A 171 12.86 -19.69 14.25
N ARG A 172 12.62 -21.01 14.13
CA ARG A 172 13.60 -22.06 14.46
C ARG A 172 14.47 -22.45 13.28
N THR A 173 13.91 -22.49 12.07
CA THR A 173 14.61 -23.04 10.90
C THR A 173 15.03 -22.00 9.88
N GLY A 174 14.51 -20.77 9.98
CA GLY A 174 14.75 -19.67 9.03
C GLY A 174 14.14 -19.90 7.65
N ARG A 175 13.40 -20.99 7.44
CA ARG A 175 12.80 -21.33 6.15
C ARG A 175 11.44 -20.64 6.00
N SER A 176 11.12 -20.25 4.78
CA SER A 176 9.78 -19.79 4.42
C SER A 176 8.82 -20.98 4.46
N VAL A 177 7.86 -20.97 5.37
CA VAL A 177 6.85 -22.02 5.54
C VAL A 177 5.44 -21.44 5.37
N PRO A 178 4.48 -22.20 4.80
CA PRO A 178 3.10 -21.72 4.67
C PRO A 178 2.58 -21.23 6.01
N HIS A 179 1.91 -20.07 6.03
CA HIS A 179 1.48 -19.47 7.27
C HIS A 179 0.44 -20.37 7.96
N PRO A 180 0.68 -20.86 9.20
CA PRO A 180 -0.14 -21.91 9.82
C PRO A 180 -1.54 -21.45 10.29
N ILE A 181 -1.79 -20.13 10.23
CA ILE A 181 -2.99 -19.46 10.76
C ILE A 181 -3.76 -18.78 9.62
N ARG A 182 -3.05 -18.24 8.62
CA ARG A 182 -3.61 -17.56 7.44
C ARG A 182 -3.28 -18.33 6.17
N THR A 183 -4.29 -18.87 5.50
CA THR A 183 -4.07 -19.69 4.29
C THR A 183 -4.41 -18.92 3.00
N SER A 184 -4.41 -17.58 3.04
CA SER A 184 -4.74 -16.71 1.89
C SER A 184 -3.52 -16.42 1.02
N ASP A 185 -3.75 -15.86 -0.17
CA ASP A 185 -2.71 -15.07 -0.83
C ASP A 185 -2.63 -13.67 -0.20
N ALA A 186 -1.47 -13.03 -0.26
CA ALA A 186 -1.26 -11.68 0.24
C ALA A 186 -0.32 -10.87 -0.67
N ALA A 187 -0.55 -9.57 -0.74
CA ALA A 187 0.31 -8.61 -1.42
C ALA A 187 0.32 -7.30 -0.63
N VAL A 188 1.47 -6.61 -0.61
CA VAL A 188 1.61 -5.29 0.02
C VAL A 188 1.76 -4.24 -1.09
N ILE A 189 0.90 -3.23 -1.08
CA ILE A 189 1.03 -2.08 -1.96
C ILE A 189 2.05 -1.12 -1.35
N GLY A 190 3.31 -1.30 -1.74
CA GLY A 190 4.43 -0.47 -1.28
C GLY A 190 4.38 0.96 -1.81
N PRO A 191 5.25 1.85 -1.30
CA PRO A 191 5.23 3.29 -1.62
C PRO A 191 5.47 3.63 -3.10
N LEU A 192 6.06 2.72 -3.89
CA LEU A 192 6.19 2.91 -5.35
C LEU A 192 4.91 2.60 -6.14
N ARG A 193 3.94 1.91 -5.51
CA ARG A 193 2.65 1.54 -6.08
C ARG A 193 1.47 2.20 -5.37
N GLU A 194 1.72 3.00 -4.34
CA GLU A 194 0.70 3.84 -3.69
C GLU A 194 0.40 5.05 -4.60
N ASP A 195 -0.27 4.78 -5.72
CA ASP A 195 -0.72 5.81 -6.66
C ASP A 195 -1.65 6.83 -5.96
N PRO A 196 -1.97 7.96 -6.60
CA PRO A 196 -2.79 8.99 -5.96
C PRO A 196 -4.19 8.52 -5.54
N VAL A 197 -4.80 7.54 -6.23
CA VAL A 197 -6.11 6.95 -5.86
C VAL A 197 -5.95 6.22 -4.53
N ILE A 198 -4.94 5.35 -4.41
CA ILE A 198 -4.65 4.60 -3.18
C ILE A 198 -4.24 5.56 -2.06
N ARG A 199 -3.49 6.63 -2.36
CA ARG A 199 -3.14 7.65 -1.39
C ARG A 199 -4.38 8.35 -0.81
N ALA A 200 -5.32 8.77 -1.67
CA ALA A 200 -6.58 9.38 -1.23
C ALA A 200 -7.42 8.40 -0.39
N ILE A 201 -7.45 7.12 -0.78
CA ILE A 201 -8.07 6.05 0.01
C ILE A 201 -7.40 5.94 1.38
N ASN A 202 -6.07 5.96 1.46
CA ASN A 202 -5.35 5.90 2.73
C ASN A 202 -5.65 7.11 3.64
N HIS A 203 -5.80 8.31 3.07
CA HIS A 203 -6.31 9.48 3.80
C HIS A 203 -7.72 9.24 4.32
N ARG A 204 -8.59 8.60 3.53
CA ARG A 204 -9.96 8.27 3.93
C ARG A 204 -10.02 7.23 5.04
N LEU A 205 -9.21 6.18 4.97
CA LEU A 205 -9.09 5.18 6.03
C LEU A 205 -8.60 5.84 7.32
N ALA A 206 -7.57 6.69 7.24
CA ALA A 206 -7.02 7.42 8.38
C ALA A 206 -8.06 8.36 9.03
N ALA A 207 -8.84 9.09 8.23
CA ALA A 207 -9.91 9.94 8.73
C ALA A 207 -11.03 9.13 9.40
N ALA A 208 -11.44 8.00 8.80
CA ALA A 208 -12.48 7.13 9.35
C ALA A 208 -12.05 6.47 10.66
N SER A 209 -10.78 6.06 10.80
CA SER A 209 -10.24 5.51 12.04
C SER A 209 -9.80 6.58 13.05
N ARG A 210 -9.89 7.87 12.71
CA ARG A 210 -9.44 9.00 13.55
C ARG A 210 -7.96 8.89 13.92
N THR A 211 -7.12 8.51 12.96
CA THR A 211 -5.68 8.31 13.16
C THR A 211 -4.85 9.16 12.19
N PRO A 212 -3.60 9.51 12.54
CA PRO A 212 -2.70 10.18 11.62
C PRO A 212 -2.38 9.31 10.39
N ILE A 213 -2.38 9.91 9.20
CA ILE A 213 -2.04 9.20 7.95
C ILE A 213 -0.68 8.51 8.00
N GLY A 214 0.32 9.20 8.59
CA GLY A 214 1.70 8.71 8.71
C GLY A 214 1.91 7.62 9.76
N ALA A 215 0.89 7.24 10.52
CA ALA A 215 0.95 6.09 11.42
C ALA A 215 0.50 4.78 10.75
N GLY A 216 -0.10 4.86 9.57
CA GLY A 216 -0.56 3.68 8.84
C GLY A 216 0.58 2.95 8.13
N GLU A 217 0.61 1.63 8.27
CA GLU A 217 1.41 0.76 7.41
C GLU A 217 0.89 0.78 5.96
N ALA A 218 1.70 0.25 5.04
CA ALA A 218 1.29 0.03 3.66
C ALA A 218 0.02 -0.86 3.58
N LEU A 219 -0.83 -0.59 2.59
CA LEU A 219 -2.08 -1.33 2.41
C LEU A 219 -1.77 -2.78 2.00
N THR A 220 -2.30 -3.74 2.74
CA THR A 220 -2.12 -5.17 2.44
C THR A 220 -3.40 -5.72 1.83
N VAL A 221 -3.31 -6.31 0.64
CA VAL A 221 -4.41 -6.98 -0.05
C VAL A 221 -4.34 -8.47 0.21
N LEU A 222 -5.48 -9.08 0.50
CA LEU A 222 -5.64 -10.50 0.83
C LEU A 222 -6.69 -11.12 -0.08
N ARG A 223 -6.41 -12.31 -0.61
CA ARG A 223 -7.33 -13.07 -1.46
C ARG A 223 -7.57 -14.46 -0.88
N TYR A 224 -8.84 -14.81 -0.66
CA TYR A 224 -9.29 -16.08 -0.09
C TYR A 224 -10.11 -16.86 -1.13
N GLN A 225 -9.60 -18.03 -1.52
CA GLN A 225 -10.27 -19.06 -2.30
C GLN A 225 -11.22 -19.89 -1.42
N PRO A 226 -12.14 -20.68 -2.00
CA PRO A 226 -12.97 -21.61 -1.24
C PRO A 226 -12.15 -22.50 -0.31
N GLY A 227 -12.59 -22.63 0.94
CA GLY A 227 -11.90 -23.34 2.02
C GLY A 227 -10.81 -22.55 2.74
N GLN A 228 -10.28 -21.47 2.16
CA GLN A 228 -9.27 -20.64 2.83
C GLN A 228 -9.91 -19.75 3.90
N GLN A 229 -9.14 -19.50 4.96
CA GLN A 229 -9.58 -18.76 6.14
C GLN A 229 -8.41 -18.03 6.83
N PHE A 230 -8.73 -17.23 7.83
CA PHE A 230 -7.76 -16.75 8.81
C PHE A 230 -8.26 -17.16 10.20
N ARG A 231 -7.57 -18.12 10.83
CA ARG A 231 -7.89 -18.58 12.18
C ARG A 231 -7.84 -17.43 13.20
N LEU A 232 -8.46 -17.64 14.35
CA LEU A 232 -8.51 -16.68 15.45
C LEU A 232 -7.11 -16.19 15.81
N HIS A 233 -6.91 -14.87 15.76
CA HIS A 233 -5.63 -14.23 16.03
C HIS A 233 -5.84 -12.81 16.58
N SER A 234 -4.73 -12.14 16.89
CA SER A 234 -4.67 -10.72 17.22
C SER A 234 -3.70 -10.05 16.25
N ASP A 235 -3.97 -8.79 15.90
CA ASP A 235 -3.07 -7.97 15.11
C ASP A 235 -1.90 -7.39 15.92
N ILE A 236 -1.86 -7.65 17.23
CA ILE A 236 -0.77 -7.25 18.11
C ILE A 236 0.52 -7.93 17.70
N LEU A 237 1.57 -7.12 17.59
CA LEU A 237 2.91 -7.58 17.27
C LEU A 237 3.66 -7.99 18.54
N PRO A 238 4.38 -9.13 18.52
CA PRO A 238 5.27 -9.50 19.61
C PRO A 238 6.46 -8.52 19.66
N GLN A 239 6.85 -8.11 20.88
CA GLN A 239 8.11 -7.42 21.16
C GLN A 239 8.39 -6.14 20.33
N THR A 240 7.38 -5.31 20.06
CA THR A 240 7.55 -4.03 19.35
C THR A 240 7.51 -2.82 20.30
N ARG A 241 8.29 -1.78 19.99
CA ARG A 241 8.19 -0.46 20.63
C ARG A 241 7.10 0.43 20.02
N ASN A 242 6.65 0.12 18.81
CA ASN A 242 5.61 0.85 18.09
C ASN A 242 4.48 -0.13 17.73
N GLN A 243 3.50 -0.28 18.61
CA GLN A 243 2.43 -1.29 18.48
C GLN A 243 1.39 -0.89 17.43
N ARG A 244 0.75 -1.88 16.80
CA ARG A 244 -0.49 -1.70 16.03
C ARG A 244 -1.64 -1.44 17.00
N VAL A 245 -2.18 -0.23 17.00
CA VAL A 245 -3.25 0.19 17.94
C VAL A 245 -4.63 0.11 17.32
N THR A 246 -4.74 0.18 16.00
CA THR A 246 -6.01 0.14 15.26
C THR A 246 -5.81 -0.64 13.97
N THR A 247 -6.83 -1.40 13.58
CA THR A 247 -6.89 -2.06 12.28
C THR A 247 -8.12 -1.58 11.53
N VAL A 248 -7.95 -1.32 10.23
CA VAL A 248 -9.03 -1.08 9.28
C VAL A 248 -9.03 -2.19 8.25
N LEU A 249 -10.12 -2.94 8.18
CA LEU A 249 -10.40 -3.94 7.15
C LEU A 249 -11.39 -3.35 6.15
N VAL A 250 -11.20 -3.55 4.86
CA VAL A 250 -12.14 -3.14 3.81
C VAL A 250 -12.44 -4.32 2.90
N TYR A 251 -13.72 -4.65 2.74
CA TYR A 251 -14.14 -5.71 1.82
C TYR A 251 -14.13 -5.20 0.38
N LEU A 252 -13.41 -5.87 -0.52
CA LEU A 252 -13.15 -5.35 -1.86
C LEU A 252 -14.09 -5.90 -2.95
N ASN A 253 -14.88 -6.91 -2.65
CA ASN A 253 -15.83 -7.47 -3.60
C ASN A 253 -17.00 -8.19 -2.92
N ASP A 254 -18.03 -8.47 -3.72
CA ASP A 254 -19.12 -9.40 -3.42
C ASP A 254 -18.95 -10.64 -4.32
N GLY A 255 -19.98 -11.49 -4.42
CA GLY A 255 -19.97 -12.69 -5.28
C GLY A 255 -19.31 -13.91 -4.64
N PHE A 256 -19.22 -13.94 -3.31
CA PHE A 256 -18.77 -15.09 -2.54
C PHE A 256 -19.72 -15.38 -1.38
N THR A 257 -19.66 -16.59 -0.82
CA THR A 257 -20.39 -16.96 0.41
C THR A 257 -19.43 -17.42 1.50
N GLY A 258 -19.82 -17.29 2.77
CA GLY A 258 -18.89 -17.45 3.88
C GLY A 258 -17.97 -16.24 4.01
N GLY A 259 -16.77 -16.41 4.57
CA GLY A 259 -15.80 -15.32 4.66
C GLY A 259 -16.16 -14.23 5.67
N GLU A 260 -17.08 -14.47 6.60
CA GLU A 260 -17.46 -13.53 7.64
C GLU A 260 -16.27 -13.17 8.53
N THR A 261 -16.20 -11.92 9.03
CA THR A 261 -15.22 -11.55 10.07
C THR A 261 -15.88 -11.70 11.43
N VAL A 262 -15.36 -12.56 12.30
CA VAL A 262 -15.93 -12.82 13.63
C VAL A 262 -15.04 -12.25 14.72
N PHE A 263 -15.66 -11.70 15.77
CA PHE A 263 -15.04 -11.28 17.02
C PHE A 263 -15.67 -12.09 18.16
N PRO A 264 -15.12 -13.28 18.48
CA PRO A 264 -15.76 -14.22 19.40
C PRO A 264 -15.96 -13.64 20.80
N ASP A 265 -15.01 -12.84 21.27
CA ASP A 265 -15.06 -12.18 22.58
C ASP A 265 -16.19 -11.13 22.69
N HIS A 266 -16.76 -10.71 21.56
CA HIS A 266 -17.95 -9.85 21.49
C HIS A 266 -19.22 -10.59 21.07
N GLY A 267 -19.15 -11.88 20.75
CA GLY A 267 -20.26 -12.61 20.10
C GLY A 267 -20.68 -11.99 18.75
N LEU A 268 -19.77 -11.26 18.10
CA LEU A 268 -20.06 -10.45 16.91
C LEU A 268 -19.62 -11.18 15.63
N THR A 269 -20.49 -11.18 14.63
CA THR A 269 -20.18 -11.63 13.27
C THR A 269 -20.50 -10.52 12.28
N VAL A 270 -19.50 -10.12 11.49
CA VAL A 270 -19.64 -9.09 10.46
C VAL A 270 -19.69 -9.75 9.09
N ALA A 271 -20.83 -9.61 8.42
CA ALA A 271 -21.01 -10.05 7.05
C ALA A 271 -20.31 -9.09 6.08
N PRO A 272 -19.49 -9.61 5.14
CA PRO A 272 -18.78 -8.78 4.19
C PRO A 272 -19.72 -8.18 3.14
N ARG A 273 -19.48 -6.93 2.77
CA ARG A 273 -20.13 -6.25 1.64
C ARG A 273 -19.13 -5.33 0.98
N THR A 274 -19.06 -5.31 -0.36
CA THR A 274 -18.11 -4.45 -1.09
C THR A 274 -18.15 -3.01 -0.59
N GLY A 275 -16.97 -2.44 -0.31
CA GLY A 275 -16.81 -1.05 0.07
C GLY A 275 -17.00 -0.76 1.55
N ASP A 276 -17.57 -1.69 2.31
CA ASP A 276 -17.68 -1.54 3.75
C ASP A 276 -16.33 -1.72 4.43
N ALA A 277 -16.08 -0.88 5.44
CA ALA A 277 -14.93 -1.01 6.31
C ALA A 277 -15.35 -1.49 7.71
N VAL A 278 -14.48 -2.28 8.34
CA VAL A 278 -14.54 -2.62 9.76
C VAL A 278 -13.31 -2.05 10.43
N ILE A 279 -13.52 -1.26 11.48
CA ILE A 279 -12.48 -0.59 12.26
C ILE A 279 -12.52 -1.15 13.66
N PHE A 280 -11.37 -1.58 14.19
CA PHE A 280 -11.30 -2.04 15.58
C PHE A 280 -9.98 -1.68 16.26
N THR A 281 -10.06 -1.51 17.58
CA THR A 281 -8.92 -1.15 18.42
C THR A 281 -8.23 -2.40 18.95
N ASN A 282 -6.92 -2.50 18.74
CA ASN A 282 -6.10 -3.66 19.14
C ASN A 282 -5.59 -3.58 20.58
N VAL A 283 -5.65 -2.40 21.19
CA VAL A 283 -5.16 -2.13 22.54
C VAL A 283 -6.23 -1.51 23.44
N ASP A 284 -6.11 -1.70 24.74
CA ASP A 284 -6.94 -0.99 25.73
C ASP A 284 -6.45 0.45 25.95
N ALA A 285 -7.14 1.20 26.83
CA ALA A 285 -6.77 2.56 27.18
C ALA A 285 -5.37 2.69 27.82
N ALA A 286 -4.81 1.59 28.34
CA ALA A 286 -3.46 1.53 28.88
C ALA A 286 -2.42 1.07 27.85
N GLY A 287 -2.81 0.90 26.58
CA GLY A 287 -1.94 0.45 25.49
C GLY A 287 -1.61 -1.05 25.53
N ARG A 288 -2.30 -1.83 26.36
CA ARG A 288 -2.10 -3.29 26.48
C ARG A 288 -2.94 -4.03 25.43
N PRO A 289 -2.54 -5.21 24.95
CA PRO A 289 -3.33 -6.01 24.02
C PRO A 289 -4.78 -6.19 24.49
N ALA A 290 -5.74 -5.77 23.68
CA ALA A 290 -7.15 -5.97 23.96
C ALA A 290 -7.56 -7.38 23.51
N ALA A 291 -7.94 -8.24 24.46
CA ALA A 291 -8.45 -9.58 24.15
C ALA A 291 -9.69 -9.51 23.24
N ALA A 292 -10.50 -8.46 23.40
CA ALA A 292 -11.71 -8.21 22.64
C ALA A 292 -11.45 -7.95 21.13
N ALA A 293 -10.23 -7.58 20.76
CA ALA A 293 -9.80 -7.37 19.37
C ALA A 293 -9.47 -8.67 18.63
N ARG A 294 -9.50 -9.82 19.31
CA ARG A 294 -9.25 -11.10 18.65
C ARG A 294 -10.35 -11.36 17.63
N HIS A 295 -9.91 -11.71 16.43
CA HIS A 295 -10.82 -11.90 15.32
C HIS A 295 -10.37 -13.04 14.41
N ALA A 296 -11.30 -13.54 13.59
CA ALA A 296 -11.04 -14.55 12.59
C ALA A 296 -11.79 -14.21 11.30
N GLY A 297 -11.22 -14.61 10.16
CA GLY A 297 -11.92 -14.66 8.89
C GLY A 297 -12.41 -16.09 8.67
N MET A 298 -13.73 -16.28 8.69
CA MET A 298 -14.36 -17.58 8.48
C MET A 298 -14.06 -18.15 7.09
N PRO A 299 -14.13 -19.48 6.87
CA PRO A 299 -13.92 -20.07 5.56
C PRO A 299 -14.81 -19.45 4.49
N VAL A 300 -14.22 -19.14 3.33
CA VAL A 300 -15.00 -18.89 2.12
C VAL A 300 -15.60 -20.22 1.65
N ARG A 301 -16.90 -20.26 1.40
CA ARG A 301 -17.62 -21.47 0.97
C ARG A 301 -17.72 -21.56 -0.56
N SER A 302 -17.95 -20.44 -1.24
CA SER A 302 -18.00 -20.34 -2.70
C SER A 302 -17.52 -18.96 -3.16
N GLY A 303 -17.07 -18.84 -4.42
CA GLY A 303 -16.50 -17.60 -4.95
C GLY A 303 -15.11 -17.28 -4.40
N VAL A 304 -14.65 -16.05 -4.59
CA VAL A 304 -13.35 -15.57 -4.11
C VAL A 304 -13.54 -14.28 -3.33
N LYS A 305 -13.03 -14.21 -2.10
CA LYS A 305 -13.08 -13.00 -1.27
C LYS A 305 -11.78 -12.21 -1.40
N TRP A 306 -11.91 -10.91 -1.62
CA TRP A 306 -10.82 -9.94 -1.57
C TRP A 306 -11.03 -8.97 -0.40
N LEU A 307 -9.94 -8.69 0.31
CA LEU A 307 -9.93 -7.83 1.50
C LEU A 307 -8.69 -6.95 1.46
N ALA A 308 -8.82 -5.68 1.83
CA ALA A 308 -7.67 -4.83 2.16
C ALA A 308 -7.59 -4.64 3.67
N THR A 309 -6.36 -4.63 4.19
CA THR A 309 -6.06 -4.37 5.59
C THR A 309 -5.06 -3.23 5.68
N ARG A 310 -5.38 -2.23 6.51
CA ARG A 310 -4.45 -1.19 6.93
C ARG A 310 -4.28 -1.30 8.44
N TRP A 311 -3.08 -1.67 8.88
CA TRP A 311 -2.69 -1.60 10.29
C TRP A 311 -2.17 -0.21 10.61
N ILE A 312 -2.54 0.32 11.78
CA ILE A 312 -2.16 1.66 12.22
C ILE A 312 -1.36 1.55 13.51
N ARG A 313 -0.19 2.18 13.51
CA ARG A 313 0.77 2.19 14.61
C ARG A 313 0.43 3.25 15.66
N ALA A 314 0.96 3.10 16.87
CA ALA A 314 0.84 4.07 17.95
C ALA A 314 1.53 5.42 17.62
N ARG A 315 2.59 5.37 16.82
CA ARG A 315 3.39 6.52 16.35
C ARG A 315 3.62 6.43 14.84
N ALA A 316 4.17 7.50 14.27
CA ALA A 316 4.56 7.54 12.86
C ALA A 316 5.36 6.28 12.46
N PHE A 317 5.11 5.80 11.24
CA PHE A 317 5.68 4.59 10.68
C PHE A 317 6.30 4.90 9.33
N ASP A 318 7.60 4.62 9.19
CA ASP A 318 8.29 4.76 7.91
C ASP A 318 8.12 3.47 7.09
N VAL A 319 7.33 3.56 6.01
CA VAL A 319 7.08 2.44 5.08
C VAL A 319 8.32 1.98 4.31
N TRP A 320 9.40 2.76 4.29
CA TRP A 320 10.66 2.43 3.62
C TRP A 320 11.65 1.69 4.54
N GLN A 321 11.55 1.89 5.86
CA GLN A 321 12.49 1.35 6.83
C GLN A 321 11.85 0.31 7.78
N GLY A 322 10.53 0.34 7.94
CA GLY A 322 9.78 -0.59 8.77
C GLY A 322 9.69 -0.19 10.25
N PRO A 323 9.25 -1.11 11.12
CA PRO A 323 8.74 -0.82 12.46
C PRO A 323 9.75 -0.33 13.51
N GLU A 324 11.05 -0.40 13.21
CA GLU A 324 12.15 -0.19 14.17
C GLU A 324 13.10 0.95 13.77
N ALA A 325 12.77 1.71 12.74
CA ALA A 325 13.49 2.94 12.43
C ALA A 325 13.09 4.06 13.41
N ALA A 326 13.70 4.03 14.59
CA ALA A 326 13.74 5.11 15.57
C ALA A 326 15.08 5.09 16.29
#